data_AF-E6V3Q0-F1
#
_entry.id   AF-E6V3Q0-F1
#
_cell.length_a   1.000
_cell.length_b   1.000
_cell.length_c   1.000
_cell.angle_alpha   90.00
_cell.angle_beta   90.00
_cell.angle_gamma   90.00
#
_symmetry.space_group_name_H-M   'P 1'
#
loop_
_entity.id
_entity.type
_entity.pdbx_description
1 polymer ?
#
loop_
_entity_poly.entity_id
_entity_poly.type
_entity_poly.pdbx_seq_one_letter_code
_entity_poly.pdbx_strand_id
1 'polypeptide(L)' 'MAMIKIQLGPDAEAEDIPGMRSMPNEGYANWIDGELFFFDHHENLRAVHGEYPIATNSTQVRMLIDYLEKIEERMREAEA' A
#
# COMPACT_ATOMS: atom_id res chain seq x y z
N MET A 1 -2.76 10.37 -20.52
CA MET A 1 -1.36 10.07 -20.15
C MET A 1 -1.30 8.57 -19.92
N ALA A 2 -0.27 7.87 -20.41
CA ALA A 2 -0.18 6.42 -20.18
C ALA A 2 0.35 6.17 -18.75
N MET A 3 -0.25 5.22 -18.03
CA MET A 3 0.27 4.73 -16.73
C MET A 3 1.53 3.91 -16.99
N ILE A 4 2.57 4.10 -16.18
CA ILE A 4 3.83 3.37 -16.29
C ILE A 4 4.01 2.53 -15.04
N LYS A 5 4.17 1.22 -15.20
CA LYS A 5 4.62 0.34 -14.11
C LYS A 5 6.13 0.49 -13.92
N ILE A 6 6.56 0.62 -12.66
CA ILE A 6 7.96 0.69 -12.25
C ILE A 6 8.42 -0.71 -11.84
N GLN A 7 9.39 -1.27 -12.54
CA GLN A 7 9.97 -2.56 -12.18
C GLN A 7 10.81 -2.44 -10.88
N LEU A 8 10.43 -3.20 -9.86
CA LEU A 8 11.13 -3.27 -8.56
C LEU A 8 12.02 -4.53 -8.44
N GLY A 9 11.85 -5.50 -9.34
CA GLY A 9 12.59 -6.77 -9.40
C GLY A 9 11.98 -7.70 -10.46
N PRO A 10 12.49 -8.94 -10.66
CA PRO A 10 12.03 -9.83 -11.73
C PRO A 10 10.51 -10.08 -11.74
N ASP A 11 9.89 -10.09 -10.55
CA ASP A 11 8.47 -10.40 -10.35
C ASP A 11 7.74 -9.29 -9.56
N ALA A 12 8.27 -8.06 -9.57
CA ALA A 12 7.71 -6.97 -8.78
C ALA A 12 7.58 -5.69 -9.63
N GLU A 13 6.38 -5.14 -9.66
CA GLU A 13 6.02 -3.91 -10.35
C GLU A 13 5.21 -3.01 -9.41
N ALA A 14 5.54 -1.72 -9.37
CA ALA A 14 4.75 -0.71 -8.68
C ALA A 14 4.09 0.26 -9.65
N GLU A 15 3.00 0.89 -9.23
CA GLU A 15 2.41 2.01 -9.98
C GLU A 15 3.29 3.26 -9.86
N ASP A 16 3.48 3.98 -10.97
CA ASP A 16 4.15 5.27 -10.92
C ASP A 16 3.31 6.34 -10.21
N ILE A 17 3.97 7.43 -9.80
CA ILE A 17 3.30 8.52 -9.05
C ILE A 17 2.11 9.11 -9.85
N PRO A 18 2.23 9.42 -11.16
CA PRO A 18 1.08 9.87 -11.95
C PRO A 18 -0.06 8.83 -12.04
N GLY A 19 0.27 7.55 -12.21
CA GLY A 19 -0.68 6.44 -12.23
C GLY A 19 -1.46 6.35 -10.92
N MET A 20 -0.76 6.24 -9.79
CA MET A 20 -1.38 6.25 -8.46
C MET A 20 -2.24 7.49 -8.22
N ARG A 21 -1.78 8.69 -8.58
CA ARG A 21 -2.54 9.93 -8.36
C ARG A 21 -3.82 10.01 -9.20
N SER A 22 -3.86 9.34 -10.35
CA SER A 22 -5.04 9.29 -11.22
C SER A 22 -5.90 8.04 -11.02
N MET A 23 -5.48 7.15 -10.12
CA MET A 23 -6.18 5.90 -9.83
C MET A 23 -7.54 6.18 -9.16
N PRO A 24 -8.65 5.62 -9.66
CA PRO A 24 -9.93 5.70 -8.98
C PRO A 24 -9.88 5.02 -7.61
N ASN A 25 -10.70 5.49 -6.66
CA ASN A 25 -10.73 4.93 -5.30
C ASN A 25 -10.93 3.40 -5.26
N GLU A 26 -11.79 2.86 -6.12
CA GLU A 26 -11.99 1.41 -6.24
C GLU A 26 -10.73 0.69 -6.72
N GLY A 27 -10.02 1.29 -7.69
CA GLY A 27 -8.72 0.78 -8.14
C GLY A 27 -7.69 0.79 -7.02
N TYR A 28 -7.66 1.84 -6.21
CA TYR A 28 -6.76 1.95 -5.06
C TYR A 28 -7.08 0.94 -3.97
N ALA A 29 -8.36 0.69 -3.70
CA ALA A 29 -8.79 -0.35 -2.77
C ALA A 29 -8.35 -1.74 -3.24
N ASN A 30 -8.54 -2.05 -4.53
CA ASN A 30 -8.09 -3.33 -5.11
C ASN A 30 -6.56 -3.46 -5.10
N TRP A 31 -5.83 -2.36 -5.31
CA TRP A 31 -4.38 -2.34 -5.24
C TRP A 31 -3.89 -2.69 -3.81
N ILE A 32 -4.54 -2.14 -2.78
CA ILE A 32 -4.27 -2.51 -1.39
C ILE A 32 -4.57 -4.01 -1.14
N ASP A 33 -5.72 -4.50 -1.60
CA ASP A 33 -6.27 -5.83 -1.31
C ASP A 33 -5.72 -6.97 -2.21
N GLY A 34 -4.66 -6.72 -2.98
CA GLY A 34 -4.12 -7.77 -3.86
C GLY A 34 -2.70 -7.55 -4.35
N GLU A 35 -2.24 -6.30 -4.43
CA GLU A 35 -0.90 -5.98 -4.93
C GLU A 35 0.04 -5.42 -3.86
N LEU A 36 -0.50 -4.80 -2.79
CA LEU A 36 0.30 -4.20 -1.75
C LEU A 36 0.49 -5.11 -0.53
N PHE A 37 -0.58 -5.69 -0.01
CA PHE A 37 -0.55 -6.53 1.17
C PHE A 37 -1.27 -7.87 0.99
N PHE A 38 -0.85 -8.88 1.75
CA PHE A 38 -1.56 -10.17 1.85
C PHE A 38 -1.44 -10.75 3.26
N PHE A 39 -2.32 -11.69 3.60
CA PHE A 39 -2.20 -12.51 4.81
C PHE A 39 -1.48 -13.83 4.51
N ASP A 40 -0.44 -14.15 5.28
CA ASP A 40 0.20 -15.47 5.20
C ASP A 40 -0.63 -16.56 5.90
N HIS A 41 -0.17 -17.82 5.79
CA HIS A 41 -0.83 -18.98 6.41
C HIS A 41 -0.78 -18.98 7.95
N HIS A 42 -0.10 -18.00 8.57
CA HIS A 42 -0.08 -17.76 10.01
C HIS A 42 -0.90 -16.52 10.39
N GLU A 43 -1.71 -15.98 9.47
CA GLU A 43 -2.53 -14.78 9.66
C GLU A 43 -1.72 -13.51 9.98
N ASN A 44 -0.46 -13.44 9.50
CA ASN A 44 0.31 -12.20 9.55
C ASN A 44 0.06 -11.37 8.28
N LEU A 45 -0.11 -10.06 8.45
CA LEU A 45 -0.13 -9.11 7.34
C LEU A 45 1.29 -8.91 6.82
N ARG A 46 1.52 -9.13 5.53
CA ARG A 46 2.81 -9.00 4.84
C ARG A 46 2.71 -8.10 3.63
N ALA A 47 3.83 -7.49 3.26
CA ALA A 47 3.97 -6.86 1.95
C ALA A 47 4.06 -7.94 0.88
N VAL A 48 3.32 -7.78 -0.23
CA VAL A 48 3.39 -8.70 -1.38
C VAL A 48 4.82 -8.75 -1.92
N HIS A 49 5.47 -7.60 -2.07
CA HIS A 49 6.86 -7.53 -2.53
C HIS A 49 7.84 -7.70 -1.38
N GLY A 50 8.68 -8.74 -1.47
CA GLY A 50 9.71 -9.05 -0.47
C GLY A 50 9.20 -9.83 0.74
N GLU A 51 7.90 -10.10 0.81
CA GLU A 51 7.24 -10.98 1.80
C GLU A 51 7.60 -10.70 3.27
N TYR A 52 8.01 -9.49 3.62
CA TYR A 52 8.34 -9.16 5.00
C TYR A 52 7.06 -8.82 5.80
N PRO A 53 7.04 -9.11 7.12
CA PRO A 53 5.87 -8.84 7.96
C PRO A 53 5.68 -7.34 8.18
N ILE A 54 4.42 -6.90 8.06
CA ILE A 54 3.94 -5.56 8.38
C ILE A 54 3.31 -5.56 9.77
N ALA A 55 2.49 -6.56 10.08
CA ALA A 55 1.89 -6.76 11.39
C ALA A 55 1.61 -8.25 11.64
N THR A 56 1.84 -8.69 12.87
CA THR A 56 1.62 -10.09 13.32
C THR A 56 0.50 -10.21 14.36
N ASN A 57 -0.14 -9.10 14.71
CA ASN A 57 -1.28 -9.07 15.63
C ASN A 57 -2.11 -7.78 15.43
N SER A 58 -3.34 -7.79 15.96
CA SER A 58 -4.29 -6.68 15.86
C SER A 58 -3.78 -5.38 16.51
N THR A 59 -2.96 -5.47 17.57
CA THR A 59 -2.39 -4.28 18.22
C THR A 59 -1.44 -3.55 17.28
N GLN A 60 -0.60 -4.28 16.55
CA GLN A 60 0.28 -3.69 15.54
C GLN A 60 -0.51 -3.09 14.36
N VAL A 61 -1.60 -3.73 13.92
CA VAL A 61 -2.50 -3.16 12.90
C VAL A 61 -3.11 -1.84 13.40
N ARG A 62 -3.55 -1.78 14.66
CA ARG A 62 -4.05 -0.52 15.24
C ARG A 62 -2.98 0.58 15.22
N MET A 63 -1.75 0.27 15.64
CA MET A 63 -0.64 1.23 15.60
C MET A 63 -0.33 1.72 14.18
N LEU A 64 -0.46 0.84 13.18
CA LEU A 64 -0.28 1.19 11.77
C LEU A 64 -1.37 2.17 11.30
N ILE A 65 -2.64 1.92 11.65
CA ILE A 65 -3.76 2.82 11.34
C ILE A 65 -3.50 4.21 11.93
N ASP A 66 -3.17 4.29 13.23
CA ASP A 66 -2.91 5.56 13.91
C ASP A 66 -1.72 6.33 13.28
N TYR A 67 -0.75 5.61 12.71
CA TYR A 67 0.35 6.23 11.95
C TYR A 67 -0.13 6.75 10.59
N LEU A 68 -0.89 5.95 9.85
CA LEU A 68 -1.42 6.33 8.53
C LEU A 68 -2.36 7.53 8.59
N GLU A 69 -3.20 7.64 9.63
CA GLU A 69 -4.06 8.82 9.87
C GLU A 69 -3.23 10.12 10.00
N LYS A 70 -2.08 10.09 10.68
CA LYS A 70 -1.17 11.25 10.78
C LYS A 70 -0.51 11.58 9.46
N ILE A 71 -0.19 10.56 8.66
CA ILE A 71 0.36 10.77 7.31
C ILE A 71 -0.70 11.36 6.38
N GLU A 72 -1.95 10.92 6.47
CA GLU A 72 -3.08 11.48 5.75
C GLU A 72 -3.24 12.98 6.06
N GLU A 73 -3.23 13.35 7.35
CA GLU A 73 -3.31 14.75 7.78
C GLU A 73 -2.21 15.60 7.12
N ARG A 74 -0.96 15.15 7.20
CA ARG A 74 0.19 15.83 6.57
C ARG A 74 0.05 15.95 5.05
N MET A 75 -0.47 14.93 4.38
CA MET A 75 -0.69 14.97 2.93
C MET A 75 -1.79 15.97 2.57
N ARG A 76 -2.88 16.00 3.33
CA ARG A 76 -3.97 16.97 3.15
C ARG A 76 -3.46 18.41 3.26
N GLU A 77 -2.58 18.69 4.22
CA GLU A 77 -1.94 20.01 4.37
C GLU A 77 -1.06 20.38 3.17
N ALA A 78 -0.37 19.41 2.56
CA ALA A 78 0.49 19.65 1.40
C ALA A 78 -0.28 19.85 0.08
N GLU A 79 -1.55 19.45 0.03
CA GLU A 79 -2.45 19.60 -1.12
C GLU A 79 -3.30 20.88 -1.07
N ALA A 80 -3.32 21.57 0.07
CA ALA A 80 -4.04 22.82 0.31
C ALA A 80 -3.32 24.05 -0.29
#